data_AF-C5BMN4-F1
#
_entry.id   AF-C5BMN4-F1
#
_cell.length_a   1.000
_cell.length_b   1.000
_cell.length_c   1.000
_cell.angle_alpha   90.00
_cell.angle_beta   90.00
_cell.angle_gamma   90.00
#
_symmetry.space_group_name_H-M   'P 1'
#
loop_
_entity.id
_entity.type
_entity.pdbx_description
1 polymer ?
#
loop_
_entity_poly.entity_id
_entity_poly.type
_entity_poly.pdbx_seq_one_letter_code
_entity_poly.pdbx_strand_id
1 'polypeptide(L)'
;MQNNLWEEGFDLMLYGMGTVFVFLTLLVIGTLIMSAIINRYFYQEPELTPEPAVVGNTGAPVSGKTLAIIQAAIHAHRAKQKH
;
A
#
# COMPACT_ATOMS: atom_id res chain seq x y z
N MET A 1 45.81 -12.91 -20.04
CA MET A 1 44.82 -13.93 -19.61
C MET A 1 44.53 -13.77 -18.11
N GLN A 2 44.03 -12.61 -17.69
CA GLN A 2 43.73 -12.30 -16.27
C GLN A 2 42.33 -11.70 -16.07
N ASN A 3 41.49 -11.66 -17.11
CA ASN A 3 40.14 -11.09 -17.05
C ASN A 3 39.12 -12.04 -16.38
N ASN A 4 39.56 -13.15 -15.79
CA ASN A 4 38.72 -14.35 -15.84
C ASN A 4 37.84 -14.56 -14.61
N LEU A 5 38.21 -14.07 -13.41
CA LEU A 5 37.48 -14.44 -12.18
C LEU A 5 36.55 -13.33 -11.67
N TRP A 6 36.99 -12.06 -11.76
CA TRP A 6 36.17 -10.93 -11.33
C TRP A 6 35.03 -10.66 -12.31
N GLU A 7 35.28 -10.75 -13.62
CA GLU A 7 34.22 -10.62 -14.63
C GLU A 7 33.25 -11.81 -14.56
N GLU A 8 33.74 -13.04 -14.39
CA GLU A 8 32.90 -14.24 -14.28
C GLU A 8 32.07 -14.25 -13.00
N GLY A 9 32.64 -13.81 -11.86
CA GLY A 9 31.90 -13.62 -10.62
C GLY A 9 30.86 -12.51 -10.70
N PHE A 10 31.16 -11.42 -11.42
CA PHE A 10 30.23 -10.33 -11.66
C PHE A 10 29.07 -10.76 -12.57
N ASP A 11 29.37 -11.49 -13.65
CA ASP A 11 28.36 -12.06 -14.54
C ASP A 11 27.46 -13.03 -13.76
N LEU A 12 28.04 -13.94 -12.97
CA LEU A 12 27.27 -14.85 -12.12
C LEU A 12 26.37 -14.11 -11.13
N MET A 13 26.87 -13.04 -10.50
CA MET A 13 26.08 -12.20 -9.59
C MET A 13 24.95 -11.47 -10.32
N LEU A 14 25.21 -10.93 -11.51
CA LEU A 14 24.22 -10.24 -12.32
C LEU A 14 23.12 -11.18 -12.78
N TYR A 15 23.46 -12.38 -13.25
CA TYR A 15 22.50 -13.40 -13.63
C TYR A 15 21.73 -13.93 -12.42
N GLY A 16 22.41 -14.28 -11.33
CA GLY A 16 21.80 -14.82 -10.12
C GLY A 16 20.89 -13.81 -9.42
N MET A 17 21.40 -12.62 -9.10
CA MET A 17 20.60 -11.59 -8.44
C MET A 17 19.57 -10.96 -9.36
N GLY A 18 19.87 -10.80 -10.66
CA GLY A 18 18.94 -10.25 -11.65
C GLY A 18 17.72 -11.14 -11.86
N THR A 19 17.91 -12.45 -12.02
CA THR A 19 16.80 -13.40 -12.17
C THR A 19 15.92 -13.46 -10.92
N VAL A 20 16.51 -13.47 -9.73
CA VAL A 20 15.77 -13.41 -8.46
C VAL A 20 14.99 -12.10 -8.35
N PHE A 21 15.60 -10.97 -8.68
CA PHE A 21 14.94 -9.66 -8.64
C PHE A 21 13.74 -9.61 -9.60
N VAL A 22 13.92 -10.06 -10.85
CA VAL A 22 12.84 -10.16 -11.83
C VAL A 22 11.73 -11.09 -11.34
N PHE A 23 12.09 -12.26 -10.80
CA PHE A 23 11.13 -13.21 -10.26
C PHE A 23 10.30 -12.63 -9.11
N LEU A 24 10.95 -11.99 -8.14
CA LEU A 24 10.28 -11.32 -7.02
C LEU A 24 9.40 -10.16 -7.52
N THR A 25 9.88 -9.38 -8.49
CA THR A 25 9.09 -8.30 -9.09
C THR A 25 7.83 -8.84 -9.77
N LEU A 26 7.96 -9.93 -10.53
CA LEU A 26 6.81 -10.62 -11.13
C LEU A 26 5.84 -11.16 -10.09
N LEU A 27 6.34 -11.74 -8.99
CA LEU A 27 5.50 -12.19 -7.88
C LEU A 27 4.75 -11.03 -7.22
N VAL A 28 5.43 -9.91 -6.96
CA VAL A 28 4.81 -8.71 -6.39
C VAL A 28 3.74 -8.16 -7.33
N ILE A 29 4.01 -8.06 -8.64
CA ILE A 29 3.00 -7.65 -9.62
C ILE A 29 1.82 -8.63 -9.61
N GLY A 30 2.07 -9.93 -9.55
CA GLY A 30 1.04 -10.96 -9.45
C GLY A 30 0.17 -10.81 -8.20
N THR A 31 0.77 -10.57 -7.04
CA THR A 31 0.03 -10.35 -5.78
C THR A 31 -0.72 -9.02 -5.79
N LEU A 32 -0.18 -7.98 -6.42
CA LEU A 32 -0.87 -6.70 -6.62
C LEU A 32 -2.09 -6.85 -7.54
N ILE A 33 -1.95 -7.60 -8.65
CA ILE A 33 -3.06 -7.92 -9.55
C ILE A 33 -4.11 -8.73 -8.80
N MET A 34 -3.70 -9.77 -8.06
CA MET A 34 -4.61 -10.56 -7.24
C MET A 34 -5.34 -9.67 -6.22
N SER A 35 -4.62 -8.79 -5.52
CA SER A 35 -5.21 -7.82 -4.59
C SER A 35 -6.21 -6.89 -5.28
N ALA A 36 -5.88 -6.37 -6.47
CA ALA A 36 -6.76 -5.50 -7.24
C ALA A 36 -8.00 -6.23 -7.75
N ILE A 37 -7.86 -7.48 -8.22
CA ILE A 37 -8.97 -8.32 -8.67
C ILE A 37 -9.89 -8.66 -7.49
N ILE A 38 -9.32 -9.05 -6.34
CA ILE A 38 -10.08 -9.34 -5.13
C ILE A 38 -10.85 -8.12 -4.67
N ASN A 39 -10.19 -6.96 -4.56
CA ASN A 39 -10.84 -5.72 -4.15
C ASN A 39 -11.94 -5.26 -5.14
N ARG A 40 -11.75 -5.50 -6.45
CA ARG A 40 -12.69 -5.03 -7.47
C ARG A 40 -13.87 -5.98 -7.71
N TYR A 41 -13.66 -7.29 -7.63
CA TYR A 41 -14.65 -8.30 -8.02
C TYR A 41 -15.22 -9.10 -6.85
N PHE A 42 -14.47 -9.26 -5.76
CA PHE A 42 -14.88 -10.07 -4.61
C PHE A 42 -15.23 -9.24 -3.37
N TYR A 43 -14.68 -8.03 -3.22
CA TYR A 43 -15.11 -7.06 -2.19
C TYR A 43 -16.18 -6.11 -2.75
N GLN A 44 -17.43 -6.57 -2.71
CA GLN A 44 -18.53 -5.64 -2.46
C GLN A 44 -18.60 -5.47 -0.92
N GLU A 45 -17.95 -4.42 -0.41
CA GLU A 45 -17.94 -3.91 0.98
C GLU A 45 -17.98 -4.92 2.15
N PRO A 46 -17.02 -4.76 3.08
CA PRO A 46 -17.29 -3.77 4.12
C PRO A 46 -16.28 -2.63 3.99
N GLU A 47 -16.74 -1.41 4.28
CA GLU A 47 -15.85 -0.30 4.56
C GLU A 47 -14.68 -0.80 5.40
N LEU A 48 -13.47 -0.73 4.84
CA LEU A 48 -12.27 -0.92 5.63
C LEU A 48 -12.28 0.23 6.65
N THR A 49 -12.71 -0.09 7.87
CA THR A 49 -12.33 0.65 9.08
C THR A 49 -10.86 1.00 8.88
N PRO A 50 -10.48 2.29 8.78
CA PRO A 50 -9.10 2.63 8.57
C PRO A 50 -8.32 2.11 9.76
N GLU A 51 -7.52 1.07 9.53
CA GLU A 51 -6.44 0.70 10.43
C GLU A 51 -5.67 2.00 10.71
N PRO A 52 -5.42 2.35 11.98
CA PRO A 52 -4.79 3.63 12.29
C PRO A 52 -3.39 3.61 11.71
N ALA A 53 -3.24 4.16 10.50
CA ALA A 53 -1.97 4.58 9.96
C ALA A 53 -1.41 5.53 11.01
N VAL A 54 -0.32 5.14 11.64
CA VAL A 54 0.42 5.95 12.60
C VAL A 54 0.74 7.27 11.88
N VAL A 55 -0.01 8.32 12.21
CA VAL A 55 0.06 9.61 11.54
C VAL A 55 1.41 10.23 11.90
N GLY A 56 2.38 10.07 11.01
CA GLY A 56 3.45 11.03 10.85
C GLY A 56 2.81 12.35 10.44
N ASN A 57 2.70 13.27 11.39
CA ASN A 57 2.11 14.58 11.24
C ASN A 57 2.85 15.39 10.14
N THR A 58 2.26 15.53 8.96
CA THR A 58 2.60 16.59 8.01
C THR A 58 1.32 17.06 7.36
N GLY A 59 0.99 18.34 7.56
CA GLY A 59 -0.30 18.96 7.22
C GLY A 59 -0.69 18.80 5.75
N ALA A 60 -1.45 17.76 5.44
CA ALA A 60 -2.17 17.64 4.19
C ALA A 60 -3.53 18.35 4.29
N PRO A 61 -4.04 18.94 3.19
CA PRO A 61 -5.35 19.56 3.18
C PRO A 61 -6.42 18.53 3.57
N VAL A 62 -7.21 18.87 4.59
CA VAL A 62 -8.27 18.00 5.12
C VAL A 62 -9.23 17.67 3.99
N SER A 63 -9.35 16.38 3.63
CA SER A 63 -10.25 15.94 2.57
C SER A 63 -11.69 16.30 2.91
N GLY A 64 -12.49 16.71 1.91
CA GLY A 64 -13.90 17.09 2.13
C GLY A 64 -14.74 15.99 2.79
N LYS A 65 -14.39 14.71 2.58
CA LYS A 65 -15.02 13.57 3.25
C LYS A 65 -14.75 13.59 4.76
N THR A 66 -13.53 13.94 5.18
CA THR A 66 -13.15 14.05 6.60
C THR A 66 -13.92 15.19 7.27
N LEU A 67 -14.08 16.33 6.60
CA LEU A 67 -14.87 17.46 7.12
C LEU A 67 -16.35 17.08 7.31
N ALA A 68 -16.94 16.37 6.35
CA ALA A 68 -18.32 15.91 6.43
C ALA A 68 -18.53 14.93 7.61
N ILE A 69 -17.59 14.01 7.82
CA ILE A 69 -17.63 13.06 8.94
C ILE A 69 -17.52 13.79 10.29
N ILE A 70 -16.61 14.77 10.39
CA ILE A 70 -16.47 15.58 11.61
C ILE A 70 -17.74 16.39 11.89
N GLN A 71 -18.35 17.00 10.86
CA GLN A 71 -19.61 17.73 11.02
C GLN A 71 -20.75 16.81 11.49
N ALA A 72 -20.89 15.62 10.89
CA ALA A 72 -21.88 14.64 11.30
C ALA A 72 -21.67 14.17 12.74
N ALA A 73 -20.42 13.92 13.14
CA ALA A 73 -20.06 13.53 14.50
C ALA A 73 -20.38 14.63 15.53
N ILE A 74 -20.08 15.89 15.22
CA ILE A 74 -20.41 17.03 16.08
C ILE A 74 -21.93 17.18 16.22
N HIS A 75 -22.67 17.05 15.11
CA HIS A 75 -24.12 17.15 15.14
C HIS A 75 -24.76 16.03 16.00
N ALA A 76 -24.26 14.80 15.86
CA ALA A 76 -24.69 13.66 16.67
C ALA A 76 -24.39 13.87 18.16
N HIS A 77 -23.21 14.38 18.50
CA HIS A 77 -22.84 14.66 19.89
C HIS A 77 -23.69 15.78 20.51
N ARG A 78 -23.98 16.85 19.74
CA ARG A 78 -24.81 17.97 20.21
C ARG A 78 -26.29 17.59 20.37
N ALA A 79 -26.78 16.66 19.54
CA ALA A 79 -28.11 16.09 19.70
C ALA A 79 -28.19 15.20 20.96
N LYS A 80 -27.12 14.46 21.27
CA LYS A 80 -27.04 13.61 22.46
C LYS A 80 -26.92 14.39 23.77
N GLN A 81 -26.32 15.59 23.75
CA GLN A 81 -26.20 16.46 24.93
C GLN A 81 -27.44 17.30 25.25
N LYS A 82 -28.51 17.22 24.47
CA LYS A 82 -29.80 17.90 24.75
C LYS A 82 -30.86 16.98 25.39
N HIS A 83 -30.47 15.78 25.82
CA HIS A 83 -31.24 14.89 26.69
C HIS A 83 -30.56 14.77 28.05
#